data_AF-A0A8D0HFE9-F1
#
_entry.id   AF-A0A8D0HFE9-F1
#
_cell.length_a   1.000
_cell.length_b   1.000
_cell.length_c   1.000
_cell.angle_alpha   90.00
_cell.angle_beta   90.00
_cell.angle_gamma   90.00
#
_symmetry.space_group_name_H-M   'P 1'
#
loop_
_entity.id
_entity.type
_entity.pdbx_description
1 polymer ?
#
loop_
_entity_poly.entity_id
_entity_poly.type
_entity_poly.pdbx_seq_one_letter_code
_entity_poly.pdbx_strand_id
1 'polypeptide(L)'
;MKTYVENLVDCLNEKILHINELESAMHALYKQQAQTLLKRRQEDLRNESAYLQLLSSRNVKSTNSSLEEDERAQQLLEDCEARRICRRQVRENSGKCDHHEGMSRDDERSPAQLTDLQNQKDDILHECKKIFEDVHKDYCSIRSVLLKFQQWRENFSGSYYDAYISLCLPKLLSPLIRIQLIDWNPLEDCMALEEMPWFRAIEEFSDTKHVSESKRDDDSDQNILPAVFEKTIFPKITDFVEHVWDPLSSSQTNSLVQFCKNTSEKYSFSKNESSKAQQGLMNSIVSRMKKSIEEDVFIPLYPKSTVEDKISPHSKFQERQFWSAVKLLSNILFWDGIIPEDTLKELGLCKLLNRYLLLIILNTSSEENNVEKCRKVLYNFEMGRF
;
A
#
# COMPACT_ATOMS: atom_id res chain seq x y z
N MET A 1 14.33 34.03 -21.95
CA MET A 1 14.14 32.65 -21.48
C MET A 1 15.25 32.17 -20.56
N LYS A 2 16.53 32.29 -20.95
CA LYS A 2 17.68 31.90 -20.09
C LYS A 2 17.58 32.39 -18.62
N THR A 3 17.45 33.70 -18.41
CA THR A 3 17.31 34.31 -17.07
C THR A 3 16.11 33.77 -16.30
N TYR A 4 15.01 33.47 -16.99
CA TYR A 4 13.83 32.90 -16.35
C TYR A 4 14.12 31.48 -15.83
N VAL A 5 14.76 30.64 -16.65
CA VAL A 5 15.13 29.27 -16.25
C VAL A 5 16.15 29.28 -15.11
N GLU A 6 17.14 30.17 -15.15
CA GLU A 6 18.12 30.35 -14.07
C GLU A 6 17.42 30.69 -12.74
N ASN A 7 16.57 31.74 -12.74
CA ASN A 7 15.81 32.12 -11.55
C ASN A 7 14.88 31.01 -11.04
N LEU A 8 14.27 30.25 -11.95
CA LEU A 8 13.40 29.13 -11.58
C LEU A 8 14.19 28.01 -10.93
N VAL A 9 15.34 27.64 -11.49
CA VAL A 9 16.21 26.60 -10.93
C VAL A 9 16.75 27.03 -9.57
N ASP A 10 17.20 28.28 -9.42
CA ASP A 10 17.68 28.82 -8.15
C ASP A 10 16.59 28.78 -7.07
N CYS A 11 15.37 29.22 -7.42
CA CYS A 11 14.22 29.15 -6.52
C CYS A 11 13.93 27.70 -6.09
N LEU A 12 13.88 26.75 -7.02
CA LEU A 12 13.57 25.35 -6.71
C LEU A 12 14.68 24.70 -5.87
N ASN A 13 15.94 25.03 -6.14
CA ASN A 13 17.09 24.53 -5.36
C ASN A 13 17.07 25.05 -3.92
N GLU A 14 16.62 26.27 -3.68
CA GLU A 14 16.45 26.79 -2.31
C GLU A 14 15.34 26.05 -1.56
N LYS A 15 14.22 25.76 -2.24
CA LYS A 15 13.04 25.14 -1.61
C LYS A 15 13.14 23.61 -1.50
N ILE A 16 14.02 22.94 -2.25
CA ILE A 16 14.07 21.46 -2.32
C ILE A 16 14.35 20.80 -0.97
N LEU A 17 15.18 21.40 -0.11
CA LEU A 17 15.49 20.85 1.21
C LEU A 17 14.25 20.83 2.10
N HIS A 18 13.50 21.93 2.14
CA HIS A 18 12.25 22.04 2.87
C HIS A 18 11.19 21.05 2.35
N ILE A 19 11.09 20.86 1.03
CA ILE A 19 10.19 19.86 0.43
C ILE A 19 10.59 18.45 0.87
N ASN A 20 11.89 18.11 0.85
CA ASN A 20 12.38 16.81 1.30
C ASN A 20 12.06 16.57 2.79
N GLU A 21 12.21 17.58 3.64
CA GLU A 21 11.90 17.49 5.07
C GLU A 21 10.42 17.23 5.33
N LEU A 22 9.52 17.96 4.67
CA LEU A 22 8.08 17.76 4.83
C LEU A 22 7.61 16.41 4.28
N GLU A 23 8.13 15.98 3.13
CA GLU A 23 7.83 14.64 2.60
C GLU A 23 8.33 13.55 3.55
N SER A 24 9.54 13.69 4.10
CA SER A 24 10.10 12.73 5.05
C SER A 24 9.28 12.69 6.35
N ALA A 25 8.83 13.85 6.84
CA ALA A 25 7.97 13.94 8.02
C ALA A 25 6.62 13.24 7.79
N MET A 26 5.97 13.50 6.65
CA MET A 26 4.70 12.87 6.30
C MET A 26 4.85 11.35 6.12
N HIS A 27 5.91 10.91 5.45
CA HIS A 27 6.18 9.48 5.29
C HIS A 27 6.50 8.80 6.63
N ALA A 28 7.29 9.45 7.50
CA ALA A 28 7.61 8.93 8.84
C ALA A 28 6.35 8.73 9.69
N LEU A 29 5.39 9.65 9.60
CA LEU A 29 4.09 9.55 10.26
C LEU A 29 3.31 8.30 9.79
N TYR A 30 3.19 8.08 8.47
CA TYR A 30 2.54 6.88 7.94
C TYR A 30 3.28 5.58 8.28
N LYS A 31 4.63 5.61 8.27
CA LYS A 31 5.47 4.47 8.62
C LYS A 31 5.34 4.09 10.09
N GLN A 32 5.37 5.06 11.01
CA GLN A 32 5.13 4.85 12.44
C GLN A 32 3.72 4.29 12.67
N GLN A 33 2.76 4.83 11.92
CA GLN A 33 1.46 4.25 11.55
C GLN A 33 1.49 2.72 11.44
N ALA A 34 1.98 2.28 10.29
CA ALA A 34 1.99 0.89 9.88
C ALA A 34 2.74 0.01 10.89
N GLN A 35 3.87 0.48 11.41
CA GLN A 35 4.66 -0.27 12.40
C GLN A 35 3.91 -0.50 13.71
N THR A 36 3.14 0.48 14.19
CA THR A 36 2.35 0.34 15.42
C THR A 36 1.27 -0.73 15.25
N LEU A 37 0.58 -0.72 14.11
CA LEU A 37 -0.44 -1.72 13.78
C LEU A 37 0.14 -3.13 13.63
N LEU A 38 1.29 -3.24 12.94
CA LEU A 38 1.99 -4.51 12.76
C LEU A 38 2.46 -5.09 14.10
N LYS A 39 3.13 -4.27 14.94
CA LYS A 39 3.58 -4.69 16.27
C LYS A 39 2.41 -5.15 17.13
N ARG A 40 1.32 -4.39 17.16
CA ARG A 40 0.09 -4.77 17.88
C ARG A 40 -0.41 -6.14 17.43
N ARG A 41 -0.47 -6.41 16.12
CA ARG A 41 -0.91 -7.71 15.58
C ARG A 41 0.02 -8.85 16.03
N GLN A 42 1.33 -8.64 15.94
CA GLN A 42 2.32 -9.64 16.34
C GLN A 42 2.29 -9.91 17.86
N GLU A 43 2.08 -8.87 18.67
CA GLU A 43 1.89 -8.99 20.12
C GLU A 43 0.61 -9.73 20.47
N ASP A 44 -0.54 -9.38 19.86
CA ASP A 44 -1.81 -10.09 20.05
C ASP A 44 -1.66 -11.59 19.72
N LEU A 45 -0.99 -11.92 18.61
CA LEU A 45 -0.70 -13.30 18.21
C LEU A 45 0.22 -14.02 19.19
N ARG A 46 1.30 -13.36 19.62
CA ARG A 46 2.26 -13.91 20.58
C ARG A 46 1.61 -14.18 21.93
N ASN A 47 0.86 -13.22 22.45
CA ASN A 47 0.19 -13.30 23.75
C ASN A 47 -0.84 -14.43 23.77
N GLU A 48 -1.67 -14.53 22.74
CA GLU A 48 -2.66 -15.60 22.64
C GLU A 48 -1.98 -16.97 22.49
N SER A 49 -0.93 -17.07 21.68
CA SER A 49 -0.17 -18.32 21.54
C SER A 49 0.48 -18.78 22.85
N ALA A 50 1.07 -17.86 23.62
CA ALA A 50 1.72 -18.14 24.89
C ALA A 50 0.69 -18.58 25.94
N TYR A 51 -0.45 -17.91 26.00
CA TYR A 51 -1.55 -18.30 26.87
C TYR A 51 -2.06 -19.72 26.57
N LEU A 52 -2.25 -20.05 25.29
CA LEU A 52 -2.69 -21.40 24.91
C LEU A 52 -1.64 -22.49 25.23
N GLN A 53 -0.34 -22.16 25.17
CA GLN A 53 0.72 -23.06 25.61
C GLN A 53 0.70 -23.28 27.13
N LEU A 54 0.41 -22.24 27.93
CA LEU A 54 0.21 -22.36 29.37
C LEU A 54 -0.98 -23.28 29.70
N LEU A 55 -2.10 -23.10 29.00
CA LEU A 55 -3.27 -23.97 29.17
C LEU A 55 -2.96 -25.44 28.85
N SER A 56 -2.24 -25.69 27.75
CA SER A 56 -1.85 -27.06 27.37
C SER A 56 -0.88 -27.70 28.36
N SER A 57 0.05 -26.93 28.92
CA SER A 57 1.04 -27.44 29.90
C SER A 57 0.42 -27.67 31.28
N ARG A 58 -0.60 -26.90 31.67
CA ARG A 58 -1.38 -27.10 32.89
C ARG A 58 -2.19 -28.40 32.89
N ASN A 59 -2.67 -28.83 31.73
CA ASN A 59 -3.33 -30.13 31.56
C ASN A 59 -2.37 -31.32 31.74
N VAL A 60 -1.05 -31.09 31.70
CA VAL A 60 0.00 -32.14 31.76
C VAL A 60 0.79 -32.10 33.07
N LYS A 61 0.96 -30.95 33.73
CA LYS A 61 1.73 -30.80 34.98
C LYS A 61 0.85 -30.29 36.12
N SER A 62 0.69 -31.14 37.14
CA SER A 62 0.16 -30.77 38.45
C SER A 62 1.05 -29.71 39.12
N THR A 63 0.59 -28.45 39.11
CA THR A 63 0.94 -27.30 39.98
C THR A 63 2.42 -26.98 40.17
N ASN A 64 2.85 -25.84 39.61
CA ASN A 64 3.82 -24.87 40.18
C ASN A 64 4.11 -23.71 39.16
N SER A 65 3.09 -23.18 38.46
CA SER A 65 3.24 -21.91 37.70
C SER A 65 3.10 -20.73 38.67
N SER A 66 3.85 -19.65 38.42
CA SER A 66 3.71 -18.38 39.15
C SER A 66 2.34 -17.79 38.84
N LEU A 67 1.45 -17.71 39.85
CA LEU A 67 0.10 -17.16 39.71
C LEU A 67 0.08 -15.76 39.06
N GLU A 68 1.12 -14.95 39.29
CA GLU A 68 1.25 -13.60 38.72
C GLU A 68 1.49 -13.59 37.20
N GLU A 69 2.19 -14.59 36.64
CA GLU A 69 2.41 -14.68 35.20
C GLU A 69 1.13 -15.12 34.48
N ASP A 70 0.36 -16.00 35.11
CA ASP A 70 -0.93 -16.48 34.60
C ASP A 70 -1.99 -15.35 34.61
N GLU A 71 -2.04 -14.53 35.66
CA GLU A 71 -2.94 -13.36 35.74
C GLU A 71 -2.63 -12.31 34.67
N ARG A 72 -1.35 -12.00 34.44
CA ARG A 72 -0.94 -11.05 33.39
C ARG A 72 -1.28 -11.57 31.98
N ALA A 73 -1.04 -12.85 31.71
CA ALA A 73 -1.38 -13.46 30.42
C ALA A 73 -2.88 -13.44 30.17
N GLN A 74 -3.69 -13.66 31.21
CA GLN A 74 -5.14 -13.59 31.13
C GLN A 74 -5.66 -12.18 30.86
N GLN A 75 -5.14 -11.17 31.56
CA GLN A 75 -5.49 -9.76 31.32
C GLN A 75 -5.19 -9.33 29.87
N LEU A 76 -4.02 -9.71 29.34
CA LEU A 76 -3.66 -9.41 27.95
C LEU A 76 -4.62 -10.06 26.95
N LEU A 77 -5.13 -11.27 27.24
CA LEU A 77 -6.11 -11.94 26.39
C LEU A 77 -7.49 -11.27 26.47
N GLU A 78 -7.92 -10.87 27.65
CA GLU A 78 -9.17 -10.13 27.85
C GLU A 78 -9.15 -8.81 27.05
N ASP A 79 -8.02 -8.10 27.06
CA ASP A 79 -7.81 -6.91 26.23
C ASP A 79 -7.88 -7.22 24.73
N CYS A 80 -7.26 -8.32 24.27
CA CYS A 80 -7.35 -8.80 22.90
C CYS A 80 -8.79 -9.11 22.49
N GLU A 81 -9.54 -9.79 23.35
CA GLU A 81 -10.93 -10.19 23.08
C GLU A 81 -11.88 -9.00 23.13
N ALA A 82 -11.70 -8.06 24.07
CA ALA A 82 -12.44 -6.80 24.12
C ALA A 82 -12.28 -6.02 22.81
N ARG A 83 -11.05 -5.92 22.28
CA ARG A 83 -10.80 -5.34 20.97
C ARG A 83 -11.55 -6.09 19.87
N ARG A 84 -11.55 -7.42 19.86
CA ARG A 84 -12.30 -8.22 18.85
C ARG A 84 -13.81 -8.00 18.95
N ILE A 85 -14.37 -7.90 20.16
CA ILE A 85 -15.79 -7.66 20.38
C ILE A 85 -16.18 -6.29 19.80
N CYS A 86 -15.42 -5.23 20.10
CA CYS A 86 -15.65 -3.91 19.52
C CYS A 86 -15.66 -3.97 17.97
N ARG A 87 -14.72 -4.71 17.38
CA ARG A 87 -14.66 -4.92 15.91
C ARG A 87 -15.88 -5.65 15.36
N ARG A 88 -16.41 -6.64 16.08
CA ARG A 88 -17.65 -7.34 15.69
C ARG A 88 -18.84 -6.39 15.67
N GLN A 89 -19.02 -5.62 16.74
CA GLN A 89 -20.14 -4.69 16.89
C GLN A 89 -20.17 -3.64 15.78
N VAL A 90 -19.02 -3.04 15.44
CA VAL A 90 -18.94 -2.05 14.34
C VAL A 90 -19.37 -2.67 13.01
N ARG A 91 -19.06 -3.94 12.77
CA ARG A 91 -19.39 -4.63 11.50
C ARG A 91 -20.83 -5.10 11.43
N GLU A 92 -21.38 -5.58 12.54
CA GLU A 92 -22.81 -5.92 12.64
C GLU A 92 -23.66 -4.69 12.31
N ASN A 93 -23.25 -3.52 12.80
CA ASN A 93 -23.86 -2.23 12.46
C ASN A 93 -23.71 -1.85 10.96
N SER A 94 -22.76 -2.44 10.24
CA SER A 94 -22.52 -2.19 8.80
C SER A 94 -23.19 -3.19 7.86
N GLY A 95 -23.89 -4.21 8.37
CA GLY A 95 -24.70 -5.15 7.57
C GLY A 95 -23.92 -6.24 6.82
N LYS A 96 -22.64 -6.48 7.12
CA LYS A 96 -21.84 -7.57 6.49
C LYS A 96 -22.01 -8.89 7.25
N CYS A 97 -22.71 -9.86 6.65
CA CYS A 97 -23.10 -11.13 7.30
C CYS A 97 -22.22 -12.35 6.94
N ASP A 98 -21.44 -12.32 5.86
CA ASP A 98 -20.51 -13.40 5.47
C ASP A 98 -19.08 -13.08 5.98
N HIS A 99 -18.81 -13.38 7.25
CA HIS A 99 -17.53 -13.06 7.88
C HIS A 99 -17.07 -14.11 8.89
N HIS A 100 -15.85 -14.62 8.71
CA HIS A 100 -15.18 -15.47 9.69
C HIS A 100 -14.20 -14.70 10.57
N GLU A 101 -14.12 -15.05 11.86
CA GLU A 101 -13.08 -14.48 12.73
C GLU A 101 -11.68 -14.73 12.13
N GLY A 102 -10.84 -13.71 12.11
CA GLY A 102 -9.53 -13.75 11.42
C GLY A 102 -9.52 -13.04 10.05
N MET A 103 -10.69 -12.80 9.44
CA MET A 103 -10.82 -11.98 8.22
C MET A 103 -10.89 -10.47 8.51
N SER A 104 -10.81 -10.04 9.77
CA SER A 104 -11.06 -8.65 10.17
C SER A 104 -10.09 -7.68 9.52
N ARG A 105 -10.52 -6.43 9.33
CA ARG A 105 -9.60 -5.33 9.09
C ARG A 105 -8.80 -5.11 10.37
N ASP A 106 -7.48 -5.21 10.27
CA ASP A 106 -6.58 -4.98 11.39
C ASP A 106 -6.03 -3.54 11.41
N ASP A 107 -6.44 -2.73 10.42
CA ASP A 107 -6.09 -1.32 10.25
C ASP A 107 -6.92 -0.39 11.14
N GLU A 108 -7.79 -0.95 11.98
CA GLU A 108 -8.72 -0.18 12.81
C GLU A 108 -7.98 0.54 13.94
N ARG A 109 -8.21 1.86 14.01
CA ARG A 109 -7.56 2.82 14.89
C ARG A 109 -8.57 3.33 15.92
N SER A 110 -8.11 3.64 17.12
CA SER A 110 -8.96 4.32 18.10
C SER A 110 -9.28 5.76 17.65
N PRO A 111 -10.42 6.34 18.06
CA PRO A 111 -10.75 7.73 17.72
C PRO A 111 -9.65 8.72 18.13
N ALA A 112 -9.04 8.52 19.30
CA ALA A 112 -7.94 9.36 19.78
C ALA A 112 -6.70 9.29 18.85
N GLN A 113 -6.34 8.10 18.38
CA GLN A 113 -5.24 7.92 17.41
C GLN A 113 -5.55 8.53 16.04
N LEU A 114 -6.82 8.50 15.61
CA LEU A 114 -7.24 9.16 14.37
C LEU A 114 -7.14 10.67 14.47
N THR A 115 -7.58 11.25 15.59
CA THR A 115 -7.48 12.70 15.83
C THR A 115 -6.03 13.15 15.93
N ASP A 116 -5.19 12.42 16.67
CA ASP A 116 -3.76 12.74 16.80
C ASP A 116 -3.04 12.69 15.44
N LEU A 117 -3.29 11.64 14.66
CA LEU A 117 -2.78 11.52 13.29
C LEU A 117 -3.21 12.71 12.42
N GLN A 118 -4.50 13.06 12.47
CA GLN A 118 -5.04 14.15 11.67
C GLN A 118 -4.40 15.48 12.05
N ASN A 119 -4.23 15.76 13.35
CA ASN A 119 -3.58 16.97 13.82
C ASN A 119 -2.13 17.06 13.31
N GLN A 120 -1.36 15.97 13.42
CA GLN A 120 0.03 15.94 12.94
C GLN A 120 0.10 16.08 11.40
N LYS A 121 -0.84 15.51 10.66
CA LYS A 121 -0.97 15.74 9.21
C LYS A 121 -1.25 17.21 8.92
N ASP A 122 -2.21 17.81 9.62
CA ASP A 122 -2.61 19.21 9.43
C ASP A 122 -1.46 20.17 9.71
N ASP A 123 -0.63 19.91 10.72
CA ASP A 123 0.58 20.66 11.01
C ASP A 123 1.58 20.63 9.84
N ILE A 124 1.84 19.44 9.28
CA ILE A 124 2.72 19.29 8.11
C ILE A 124 2.14 20.04 6.89
N LEU A 125 0.83 19.90 6.65
CA LEU A 125 0.16 20.56 5.52
C LEU A 125 0.10 22.08 5.67
N HIS A 126 0.06 22.57 6.90
CA HIS A 126 0.18 24.00 7.18
C HIS A 126 1.58 24.51 6.79
N GLU A 127 2.65 23.82 7.16
CA GLU A 127 4.01 24.19 6.74
C GLU A 127 4.21 24.05 5.22
N CYS A 128 3.55 23.08 4.56
CA CYS A 128 3.58 22.95 3.10
C CYS A 128 3.09 24.23 2.39
N LYS A 129 2.05 24.87 2.92
CA LYS A 129 1.49 26.09 2.33
C LYS A 129 2.47 27.26 2.36
N LYS A 130 3.35 27.30 3.37
CA LYS A 130 4.32 28.38 3.58
C LYS A 130 5.52 28.35 2.63
N ILE A 131 5.86 27.19 2.07
CA ILE A 131 7.10 27.01 1.27
C ILE A 131 7.20 28.03 0.13
N PHE A 132 6.08 28.34 -0.52
CA PHE A 132 6.02 29.21 -1.69
C PHE A 132 5.26 30.53 -1.43
N GLU A 133 4.99 30.90 -0.18
CA GLU A 133 4.30 32.16 0.15
C GLU A 133 5.07 33.40 -0.30
N ASP A 134 6.40 33.33 -0.25
CA ASP A 134 7.34 34.37 -0.66
C ASP A 134 7.68 34.32 -2.16
N VAL A 135 7.16 33.33 -2.90
CA VAL A 135 7.53 33.08 -4.29
C VAL A 135 6.42 33.55 -5.25
N HIS A 136 6.82 34.29 -6.28
CA HIS A 136 5.88 34.71 -7.32
C HIS A 136 5.31 33.50 -8.08
N LYS A 137 4.00 33.53 -8.40
CA LYS A 137 3.27 32.41 -9.03
C LYS A 137 3.90 31.88 -10.32
N ASP A 138 4.61 32.75 -11.06
CA ASP A 138 5.35 32.38 -12.27
C ASP A 138 6.43 31.31 -12.02
N TYR A 139 6.91 31.15 -10.78
CA TYR A 139 7.98 30.22 -10.42
C TYR A 139 7.52 29.01 -9.59
N CYS A 140 6.29 29.02 -9.06
CA CYS A 140 5.77 27.92 -8.23
C CYS A 140 4.52 27.23 -8.80
N SER A 141 3.80 27.87 -9.73
CA SER A 141 2.66 27.23 -10.40
C SER A 141 3.13 26.42 -11.61
N ILE A 142 2.87 25.11 -11.60
CA ILE A 142 3.20 24.22 -12.72
C ILE A 142 2.58 24.72 -14.03
N ARG A 143 1.33 25.19 -14.00
CA ARG A 143 0.66 25.76 -15.18
C ARG A 143 1.39 27.01 -15.69
N SER A 144 1.75 27.94 -14.81
CA SER A 144 2.50 29.14 -15.21
C SER A 144 3.88 28.81 -15.78
N VAL A 145 4.58 27.86 -15.16
CA VAL A 145 5.89 27.38 -15.63
C VAL A 145 5.76 26.79 -17.03
N LEU A 146 4.82 25.85 -17.22
CA LEU A 146 4.57 25.21 -18.51
C LEU A 146 4.14 26.22 -19.58
N LEU A 147 3.35 27.25 -19.25
CA LEU A 147 3.00 28.31 -20.20
C LEU A 147 4.24 29.06 -20.72
N LYS A 148 5.25 29.32 -19.90
CA LYS A 148 6.50 29.96 -20.35
C LYS A 148 7.28 29.04 -21.30
N PHE A 149 7.32 27.74 -21.01
CA PHE A 149 7.93 26.74 -21.89
C PHE A 149 7.15 26.56 -23.19
N GLN A 150 5.83 26.64 -23.14
CA GLN A 150 4.96 26.59 -24.31
C GLN A 150 5.22 27.81 -25.22
N GLN A 151 5.27 29.01 -24.64
CA GLN A 151 5.64 30.23 -25.38
C GLN A 151 7.03 30.12 -26.02
N TRP A 152 7.99 29.48 -25.34
CA TRP A 152 9.31 29.24 -25.91
C TRP A 152 9.24 28.26 -27.09
N ARG A 153 8.49 27.16 -26.93
CA ARG A 153 8.27 26.13 -27.96
C ARG A 153 7.59 26.71 -29.20
N GLU A 154 6.59 27.56 -29.04
CA GLU A 154 5.83 28.20 -30.12
C GLU A 154 6.64 29.26 -30.88
N ASN A 155 7.35 30.13 -30.16
CA ASN A 155 8.07 31.26 -30.78
C ASN A 155 9.48 30.90 -31.24
N PHE A 156 10.14 29.90 -30.63
CA PHE A 156 11.54 29.53 -30.92
C PHE A 156 11.75 28.01 -30.85
N SER A 157 10.97 27.25 -31.64
CA SER A 157 10.98 25.78 -31.66
C SER A 157 12.36 25.16 -31.82
N GLY A 158 13.21 25.67 -32.73
CA GLY A 158 14.57 25.17 -32.93
C GLY A 158 15.39 25.16 -31.63
N SER A 159 15.46 26.31 -30.95
CA SER A 159 16.18 26.42 -29.68
C SER A 159 15.57 25.59 -28.55
N TYR A 160 14.26 25.35 -28.56
CA TYR A 160 13.59 24.51 -27.57
C TYR A 160 14.01 23.03 -27.72
N TYR A 161 13.94 22.50 -28.94
CA TYR A 161 14.31 21.10 -29.19
C TYR A 161 15.82 20.88 -29.11
N ASP A 162 16.64 21.83 -29.58
CA ASP A 162 18.10 21.75 -29.47
C ASP A 162 18.58 21.77 -28.01
N ALA A 163 17.81 22.36 -27.10
CA ALA A 163 18.07 22.37 -25.67
C ALA A 163 17.49 21.15 -24.92
N TYR A 164 16.88 20.19 -25.64
CA TYR A 164 16.30 18.97 -25.08
C TYR A 164 15.31 19.21 -23.92
N ILE A 165 14.49 20.25 -24.03
CA ILE A 165 13.63 20.70 -22.92
C ILE A 165 12.64 19.64 -22.45
N SER A 166 12.10 18.82 -23.35
CA SER A 166 11.26 17.67 -23.01
C SER A 166 11.89 16.70 -22.01
N LEU A 167 13.22 16.49 -22.09
CA LEU A 167 13.97 15.63 -21.16
C LEU A 167 14.25 16.31 -19.81
N CYS A 168 14.29 17.64 -19.80
CA CYS A 168 14.58 18.45 -18.62
C CYS A 168 13.32 18.76 -17.80
N LEU A 169 12.17 18.95 -18.45
CA LEU A 169 10.91 19.34 -17.81
C LEU A 169 10.49 18.41 -16.66
N PRO A 170 10.54 17.07 -16.79
CA PRO A 170 10.20 16.18 -15.67
C PRO A 170 11.05 16.44 -14.42
N LYS A 171 12.34 16.77 -14.58
CA LYS A 171 13.23 17.09 -13.46
C LYS A 171 12.87 18.43 -12.83
N LEU A 172 12.56 19.42 -13.67
CA LEU A 172 12.20 20.77 -13.23
C LEU A 172 10.86 20.81 -12.51
N LEU A 173 9.88 20.03 -12.99
CA LEU A 173 8.54 19.97 -12.39
C LEU A 173 8.50 19.10 -11.14
N SER A 174 9.43 18.16 -10.97
CA SER A 174 9.42 17.18 -9.87
C SER A 174 9.23 17.84 -8.48
N PRO A 175 9.96 18.90 -8.08
CA PRO A 175 9.73 19.53 -6.76
C PRO A 175 8.32 20.10 -6.58
N LEU A 176 7.75 20.69 -7.64
CA LEU A 176 6.41 21.27 -7.63
C LEU A 176 5.30 20.22 -7.63
N ILE A 177 5.56 19.05 -8.22
CA ILE A 177 4.65 17.91 -8.19
C ILE A 177 4.71 17.27 -6.80
N ARG A 178 5.93 17.04 -6.30
CA ARG A 178 6.21 16.47 -4.97
C ARG A 178 5.47 17.19 -3.86
N ILE A 179 5.51 18.52 -3.81
CA ILE A 179 4.77 19.29 -2.81
C ILE A 179 3.24 19.09 -2.90
N GLN A 180 2.69 18.95 -4.11
CA GLN A 180 1.25 18.66 -4.30
C GLN A 180 0.89 17.23 -3.90
N LEU A 181 1.85 16.31 -3.90
CA LEU A 181 1.68 14.90 -3.54
C LEU A 181 1.93 14.63 -2.04
N ILE A 182 2.24 15.64 -1.21
CA ILE A 182 2.53 15.41 0.21
C ILE A 182 1.33 14.78 0.92
N ASP A 183 0.13 15.32 0.73
CA ASP A 183 -1.09 14.78 1.37
C ASP A 183 -1.56 13.46 0.73
N TRP A 184 -1.16 13.20 -0.51
CA TRP A 184 -1.64 12.05 -1.27
C TRP A 184 -1.08 10.73 -0.72
N ASN A 185 -2.00 9.84 -0.34
CA ASN A 185 -1.73 8.49 0.13
C ASN A 185 -2.31 7.45 -0.85
N PRO A 186 -1.47 6.70 -1.58
CA PRO A 186 -1.93 5.73 -2.57
C PRO A 186 -2.63 4.49 -1.97
N LEU A 187 -2.58 4.30 -0.64
CA LEU A 187 -3.20 3.16 0.04
C LEU A 187 -4.63 3.42 0.49
N GLU A 188 -4.96 4.69 0.75
CA GLU A 188 -6.27 5.09 1.29
C GLU A 188 -7.17 5.69 0.21
N ASP A 189 -6.59 6.41 -0.74
CA ASP A 189 -7.34 7.14 -1.75
C ASP A 189 -6.93 6.74 -3.16
N CYS A 190 -7.90 6.23 -3.93
CA CYS A 190 -7.74 6.03 -5.37
C CYS A 190 -8.15 7.30 -6.15
N MET A 191 -8.12 8.48 -5.51
CA MET A 191 -8.13 9.79 -6.17
C MET A 191 -7.34 9.67 -7.47
N ALA A 192 -8.06 9.89 -8.57
CA ALA A 192 -7.49 9.85 -9.89
C ALA A 192 -6.40 10.94 -9.93
N LEU A 193 -5.14 10.55 -10.09
CA LEU A 193 -4.05 11.51 -10.32
C LEU A 193 -4.42 12.46 -11.46
N GLU A 194 -5.26 11.98 -12.38
CA GLU A 194 -5.89 12.69 -13.49
C GLU A 194 -6.72 13.91 -13.10
N GLU A 195 -7.21 13.96 -11.86
CA GLU A 195 -7.95 15.11 -11.34
C GLU A 195 -7.02 16.18 -10.77
N MET A 196 -5.76 15.85 -10.49
CA MET A 196 -4.82 16.77 -9.88
C MET A 196 -4.40 17.89 -10.85
N PRO A 197 -4.21 19.13 -10.37
CA PRO A 197 -3.86 20.26 -11.22
C PRO A 197 -2.55 20.07 -11.99
N TRP A 198 -1.55 19.44 -11.38
CA TRP A 198 -0.27 19.16 -12.04
C TRP A 198 -0.43 18.23 -13.22
N PHE A 199 -1.28 17.21 -13.10
CA PHE A 199 -1.47 16.20 -14.12
C PHE A 199 -2.14 16.80 -15.34
N ARG A 200 -3.27 17.48 -15.14
CA ARG A 200 -4.01 18.17 -16.22
C ARG A 200 -3.14 19.21 -16.92
N ALA A 201 -2.31 19.94 -16.17
CA ALA A 201 -1.40 20.93 -16.76
C ALA A 201 -0.36 20.30 -17.68
N ILE A 202 0.16 19.11 -17.35
CA ILE A 202 1.11 18.38 -18.20
C ILE A 202 0.39 17.79 -19.42
N GLU A 203 -0.79 17.18 -19.26
CA GLU A 203 -1.58 16.69 -20.39
C GLU A 203 -1.91 17.82 -21.37
N GLU A 204 -2.43 18.95 -20.89
CA GLU A 204 -2.71 20.12 -21.74
C GLU A 204 -1.44 20.61 -22.48
N PHE A 205 -0.27 20.57 -21.82
CA PHE A 205 1.00 20.96 -22.42
C PHE A 205 1.49 19.97 -23.50
N SER A 206 1.27 18.68 -23.31
CA SER A 206 1.64 17.62 -24.26
C SER A 206 0.65 17.51 -25.42
N ASP A 207 -0.63 17.82 -25.21
CA ASP A 207 -1.69 17.74 -26.23
C ASP A 207 -1.76 18.92 -27.20
N THR A 208 -1.05 20.01 -26.90
CA THR A 208 -1.00 21.19 -27.77
C THR A 208 -0.24 20.88 -29.06
N LYS A 209 -0.97 20.34 -30.04
CA LYS A 209 -0.47 19.97 -31.36
C LYS A 209 0.14 21.18 -32.09
N HIS A 210 1.37 21.01 -32.58
CA HIS A 210 1.93 21.91 -33.58
C HIS A 210 1.19 21.75 -34.92
N VAL A 211 0.59 22.84 -35.41
CA VAL A 211 -0.11 22.88 -36.71
C VAL A 211 0.86 22.97 -37.91
N SER A 212 2.16 23.10 -37.70
CA SER A 212 3.14 23.33 -38.78
C SER A 212 4.09 22.14 -39.01
N GLU A 213 3.91 21.50 -40.15
CA GLU A 213 4.87 20.78 -41.00
C GLU A 213 6.26 20.44 -40.42
N SER A 214 6.35 19.29 -39.78
CA SER A 214 7.26 18.20 -40.16
C SER A 214 7.15 17.15 -39.09
N LYS A 215 6.80 15.93 -39.48
CA LYS A 215 6.93 14.75 -38.62
C LYS A 215 8.42 14.57 -38.32
N ARG A 216 8.93 15.21 -37.26
CA ARG A 216 10.04 14.59 -36.53
C ARG A 216 9.39 13.41 -35.81
N ASP A 217 9.84 12.21 -36.15
CA ASP A 217 9.28 10.90 -35.73
C ASP A 217 9.35 10.63 -34.21
N ASP A 218 9.55 11.65 -33.37
CA ASP A 218 9.61 11.51 -31.91
C ASP A 218 9.03 12.78 -31.27
N ASP A 219 7.73 12.75 -30.97
CA ASP A 219 7.06 13.80 -30.20
C ASP A 219 7.53 13.74 -28.74
N SER A 220 8.74 14.26 -28.51
CA SER A 220 9.47 14.08 -27.25
C SER A 220 8.71 14.65 -26.04
N ASP A 221 7.77 15.58 -26.25
CA ASP A 221 6.95 16.17 -25.19
C ASP A 221 5.86 15.20 -24.69
N GLN A 222 5.44 14.20 -25.48
CA GLN A 222 4.53 13.13 -25.02
C GLN A 222 5.16 12.26 -23.93
N ASN A 223 6.50 12.22 -23.89
CA ASN A 223 7.25 11.44 -22.90
C ASN A 223 7.41 12.16 -21.55
N ILE A 224 6.95 13.42 -21.42
CA ILE A 224 7.06 14.18 -20.16
C ILE A 224 6.24 13.52 -19.05
N LEU A 225 4.97 13.21 -19.32
CA LEU A 225 4.10 12.58 -18.33
C LEU A 225 4.62 11.17 -17.94
N PRO A 226 4.97 10.27 -18.88
CA PRO A 226 5.66 9.02 -18.55
C PRO A 226 6.90 9.22 -17.68
N ALA A 227 7.77 10.17 -18.02
CA ALA A 227 8.99 10.43 -17.26
C ALA A 227 8.72 10.98 -15.84
N VAL A 228 7.61 11.70 -15.64
CA VAL A 228 7.17 12.13 -14.30
C VAL A 228 6.72 10.93 -13.47
N PHE A 229 5.97 9.99 -14.05
CA PHE A 229 5.60 8.75 -13.38
C PHE A 229 6.83 7.96 -12.94
N GLU A 230 7.79 7.79 -13.85
CA GLU A 230 9.02 7.05 -13.58
C GLU A 230 9.88 7.68 -12.47
N LYS A 231 9.98 9.01 -12.45
CA LYS A 231 10.92 9.73 -11.57
C LYS A 231 10.29 10.20 -10.26
N THR A 232 8.97 10.33 -10.19
CA THR A 232 8.29 10.93 -9.04
C THR A 232 7.21 10.01 -8.46
N ILE A 233 6.32 9.48 -9.29
CA ILE A 233 5.16 8.70 -8.80
C ILE A 233 5.58 7.29 -8.36
N PHE A 234 6.25 6.52 -9.21
CA PHE A 234 6.66 5.15 -8.87
C PHE A 234 7.60 5.08 -7.67
N PRO A 235 8.62 5.96 -7.52
CA PRO A 235 9.45 5.98 -6.32
C PRO A 235 8.64 6.23 -5.05
N LYS A 236 7.70 7.18 -5.06
CA LYS A 236 6.82 7.44 -3.92
C LYS A 236 6.00 6.20 -3.56
N ILE A 237 5.36 5.55 -4.54
CA ILE A 237 4.54 4.35 -4.27
C ILE A 237 5.40 3.19 -3.79
N THR A 238 6.61 3.03 -4.33
CA THR A 238 7.57 2.00 -3.90
C THR A 238 7.88 2.15 -2.42
N ASP A 239 8.15 3.38 -1.97
CA ASP A 239 8.40 3.69 -0.56
C ASP A 239 7.19 3.35 0.33
N PHE A 240 5.96 3.63 -0.11
CA PHE A 240 4.75 3.19 0.57
C PHE A 240 4.62 1.66 0.63
N VAL A 241 4.93 0.95 -0.46
CA VAL A 241 4.89 -0.52 -0.52
C VAL A 241 5.90 -1.15 0.44
N GLU A 242 7.11 -0.59 0.53
CA GLU A 242 8.18 -1.11 1.36
C GLU A 242 7.97 -0.87 2.86
N HIS A 243 7.29 0.23 3.22
CA HIS A 243 7.29 0.73 4.62
C HIS A 243 5.92 0.88 5.25
N VAL A 244 4.86 1.04 4.46
CA VAL A 244 3.52 1.38 4.97
C VAL A 244 2.50 0.30 4.62
N TRP A 245 2.56 -0.26 3.41
CA TRP A 245 1.58 -1.22 2.94
C TRP A 245 1.59 -2.51 3.76
N ASP A 246 0.38 -2.93 4.12
CA ASP A 246 0.10 -4.19 4.78
C ASP A 246 -0.64 -5.15 3.83
N PRO A 247 -0.01 -6.26 3.39
CA PRO A 247 -0.65 -7.26 2.54
C PRO A 247 -1.86 -7.96 3.16
N LEU A 248 -2.04 -7.91 4.49
CA LEU A 248 -3.26 -8.39 5.16
C LEU A 248 -4.42 -7.38 5.10
N SER A 249 -4.17 -6.13 4.69
CA SER A 249 -5.21 -5.12 4.49
C SER A 249 -5.79 -5.21 3.08
N SER A 250 -7.04 -5.70 3.00
CA SER A 250 -7.75 -5.79 1.71
C SER A 250 -8.09 -4.42 1.12
N SER A 251 -8.31 -3.39 1.95
CA SER A 251 -8.56 -2.03 1.44
C SER A 251 -7.31 -1.44 0.80
N GLN A 252 -6.16 -1.49 1.51
CA GLN A 252 -4.91 -0.97 0.96
C GLN A 252 -4.48 -1.75 -0.29
N THR A 253 -4.63 -3.08 -0.24
CA THR A 253 -4.32 -3.94 -1.38
C THR A 253 -5.19 -3.60 -2.59
N ASN A 254 -6.50 -3.41 -2.39
CA ASN A 254 -7.39 -3.04 -3.48
C ASN A 254 -7.03 -1.67 -4.09
N SER A 255 -6.73 -0.67 -3.27
CA SER A 255 -6.30 0.65 -3.75
C SER A 255 -5.04 0.56 -4.61
N LEU A 256 -4.02 -0.18 -4.16
CA LEU A 256 -2.79 -0.39 -4.92
C LEU A 256 -3.01 -1.16 -6.23
N VAL A 257 -3.80 -2.24 -6.19
CA VAL A 257 -4.14 -3.04 -7.37
C VAL A 257 -4.86 -2.18 -8.40
N GLN A 258 -5.85 -1.38 -7.98
CA GLN A 258 -6.58 -0.47 -8.86
C GLN A 258 -5.65 0.59 -9.47
N PHE A 259 -4.79 1.20 -8.66
CA PHE A 259 -3.79 2.14 -9.15
C PHE A 259 -2.89 1.51 -10.23
N CYS A 260 -2.34 0.32 -9.96
CA CYS A 260 -1.46 -0.38 -10.88
C CYS A 260 -2.18 -0.78 -12.18
N LYS A 261 -3.43 -1.25 -12.11
CA LYS A 261 -4.26 -1.55 -13.29
C LYS A 261 -4.48 -0.31 -14.14
N ASN A 262 -5.01 0.76 -13.54
CA ASN A 262 -5.28 2.03 -14.22
C ASN A 262 -4.03 2.59 -14.89
N THR A 263 -2.88 2.51 -14.20
CA THR A 263 -1.61 3.00 -14.74
C THR A 263 -1.11 2.12 -15.90
N SER A 264 -1.21 0.79 -15.77
CA SER A 264 -0.76 -0.14 -16.81
C SER A 264 -1.59 -0.09 -18.08
N GLU A 265 -2.90 0.12 -17.97
CA GLU A 265 -3.82 0.21 -19.10
C GLU A 265 -3.65 1.52 -19.87
N LYS A 266 -3.48 2.64 -19.17
CA LYS A 266 -3.44 3.98 -19.77
C LYS A 266 -2.06 4.41 -20.25
N TYR A 267 -1.02 4.08 -19.48
CA TYR A 267 0.34 4.56 -19.72
C TYR A 267 1.25 3.41 -20.05
N SER A 268 0.83 2.50 -20.94
CA SER A 268 1.68 1.40 -21.41
C SER A 268 2.98 1.95 -22.00
N PHE A 269 3.97 2.18 -21.12
CA PHE A 269 5.32 2.61 -21.42
C PHE A 269 5.82 1.67 -22.50
N SER A 270 6.37 2.21 -23.58
CA SER A 270 6.55 1.56 -24.89
C SER A 270 6.68 0.03 -24.82
N LYS A 271 5.91 -0.67 -25.67
CA LYS A 271 5.65 -2.13 -25.71
C LYS A 271 6.81 -3.11 -25.49
N ASN A 272 8.07 -2.68 -25.41
CA ASN A 272 9.23 -3.58 -25.35
C ASN A 272 10.08 -3.50 -24.07
N GLU A 273 9.98 -2.47 -23.21
CA GLU A 273 10.73 -2.45 -21.94
C GLU A 273 9.93 -1.73 -20.86
N SER A 274 9.43 -2.48 -19.86
CA SER A 274 8.92 -1.88 -18.64
C SER A 274 10.03 -1.06 -17.97
N SER A 275 9.71 0.15 -17.52
CA SER A 275 10.72 1.03 -16.95
C SER A 275 11.34 0.42 -15.70
N LYS A 276 12.62 0.73 -15.43
CA LYS A 276 13.32 0.25 -14.24
C LYS A 276 12.58 0.61 -12.94
N ALA A 277 11.92 1.76 -12.90
CA ALA A 277 11.12 2.21 -11.76
C ALA A 277 9.86 1.35 -11.58
N GLN A 278 9.14 1.05 -12.66
CA GLN A 278 7.98 0.17 -12.62
C GLN A 278 8.36 -1.27 -12.22
N GLN A 279 9.46 -1.80 -12.77
CA GLN A 279 10.00 -3.11 -12.37
C GLN A 279 10.39 -3.10 -10.89
N GLY A 280 11.02 -2.03 -10.41
CA GLY A 280 11.36 -1.83 -9.00
C GLY A 280 10.13 -1.87 -8.10
N LEU A 281 9.05 -1.19 -8.49
CA LEU A 281 7.78 -1.22 -7.77
C LEU A 281 7.20 -2.64 -7.72
N MET A 282 7.13 -3.35 -8.85
CA MET A 282 6.61 -4.73 -8.90
C MET A 282 7.44 -5.69 -8.04
N ASN A 283 8.76 -5.57 -8.09
CA ASN A 283 9.66 -6.37 -7.26
C ASN A 283 9.46 -6.09 -5.77
N SER A 284 9.23 -4.84 -5.40
CA SER A 284 8.98 -4.43 -4.01
C SER A 284 7.66 -4.98 -3.50
N ILE A 285 6.60 -4.97 -4.33
CA ILE A 285 5.30 -5.59 -4.02
C ILE A 285 5.47 -7.08 -3.75
N VAL A 286 6.12 -7.81 -4.67
CA VAL A 286 6.38 -9.26 -4.54
C VAL A 286 7.22 -9.54 -3.29
N SER A 287 8.27 -8.75 -3.04
CA SER A 287 9.13 -8.89 -1.86
C SER A 287 8.35 -8.69 -0.57
N ARG A 288 7.48 -7.67 -0.50
CA ARG A 288 6.64 -7.39 0.68
C ARG A 288 5.62 -8.50 0.94
N MET A 289 5.02 -9.08 -0.10
CA MET A 289 4.16 -10.27 0.03
C MET A 289 4.94 -11.47 0.55
N LYS A 290 6.11 -11.77 -0.02
CA LYS A 290 7.00 -12.86 0.43
C LYS A 290 7.31 -12.72 1.92
N LYS A 291 7.72 -11.53 2.34
CA LYS A 291 8.01 -11.20 3.74
C LYS A 291 6.79 -11.44 4.64
N SER A 292 5.60 -11.03 4.21
CA SER A 292 4.38 -11.19 5.02
C SER A 292 3.97 -12.67 5.16
N ILE A 293 4.17 -13.49 4.12
CA ILE A 293 3.93 -14.95 4.20
C ILE A 293 4.94 -15.63 5.15
N GLU A 294 6.18 -15.14 5.18
CA GLU A 294 7.27 -15.75 5.95
C GLU A 294 7.27 -15.31 7.42
N GLU A 295 6.94 -14.05 7.70
CA GLU A 295 7.02 -13.45 9.04
C GLU A 295 5.67 -13.35 9.77
N ASP A 296 4.55 -13.16 9.05
CA ASP A 296 3.26 -12.82 9.68
C ASP A 296 2.24 -13.98 9.67
N VAL A 297 2.47 -15.04 8.89
CA VAL A 297 1.58 -16.21 8.85
C VAL A 297 2.00 -17.26 9.88
N PHE A 298 1.13 -17.49 10.87
CA PHE A 298 1.33 -18.52 11.87
C PHE A 298 0.04 -19.29 12.13
N ILE A 299 -0.02 -20.57 11.76
CA ILE A 299 -1.14 -21.45 12.08
C ILE A 299 -0.64 -22.60 12.97
N PRO A 300 -1.01 -22.64 14.26
CA PRO A 300 -0.57 -23.70 15.15
C PRO A 300 -1.24 -25.04 14.82
N LEU A 301 -0.51 -26.13 15.05
CA LEU A 301 -1.03 -27.50 14.93
C LEU A 301 -1.31 -28.05 16.32
N TYR A 302 -2.54 -28.51 16.52
CA TYR A 302 -2.99 -29.10 17.78
C TYR A 302 -3.44 -30.55 17.59
N PRO A 303 -3.36 -31.40 18.62
CA PRO A 303 -3.94 -32.74 18.58
C PRO A 303 -5.44 -32.71 18.26
N LYS A 304 -5.94 -33.70 17.50
CA LYS A 304 -7.36 -33.76 17.08
C LYS A 304 -8.33 -33.64 18.26
N SER A 305 -8.03 -34.32 19.37
CA SER A 305 -8.82 -34.27 20.60
C SER A 305 -8.98 -32.87 21.21
N THR A 306 -8.06 -31.94 20.92
CA THR A 306 -8.09 -30.56 21.44
C THR A 306 -8.92 -29.62 20.54
N VAL A 307 -9.08 -29.98 19.26
CA VAL A 307 -9.74 -29.16 18.23
C VAL A 307 -11.14 -29.69 17.88
N GLU A 308 -11.44 -30.93 18.24
CA GLU A 308 -12.78 -31.54 18.09
C GLU A 308 -13.89 -30.70 18.75
N ASP A 309 -13.61 -30.12 19.92
CA ASP A 309 -14.49 -29.12 20.52
C ASP A 309 -14.27 -27.75 19.86
N LYS A 310 -15.24 -27.33 19.03
CA LYS A 310 -15.25 -26.01 18.36
C LYS A 310 -15.27 -24.83 19.34
N ILE A 311 -15.70 -25.06 20.59
CA ILE A 311 -15.79 -24.00 21.60
C ILE A 311 -14.41 -23.79 22.27
N SER A 312 -13.49 -24.75 22.11
CA SER A 312 -12.18 -24.71 22.76
C SER A 312 -11.37 -23.48 22.33
N PRO A 313 -10.61 -22.86 23.25
CA PRO A 313 -9.74 -21.73 22.92
C PRO A 313 -8.74 -22.03 21.80
N HIS A 314 -8.20 -23.25 21.78
CA HIS A 314 -7.27 -23.74 20.76
C HIS A 314 -7.92 -23.85 19.38
N SER A 315 -9.16 -24.37 19.31
CA SER A 315 -9.92 -24.48 18.06
C SER A 315 -10.21 -23.09 17.48
N LYS A 316 -10.72 -22.17 18.31
CA LYS A 316 -11.00 -20.78 17.90
C LYS A 316 -9.75 -20.04 17.42
N PHE A 317 -8.62 -20.21 18.11
CA PHE A 317 -7.38 -19.58 17.70
C PHE A 317 -6.86 -20.11 16.36
N GLN A 318 -6.80 -21.44 16.20
CA GLN A 318 -6.38 -22.05 14.94
C GLN A 318 -7.28 -21.62 13.78
N GLU A 319 -8.60 -21.56 14.02
CA GLU A 319 -9.56 -21.11 13.02
C GLU A 319 -9.34 -19.66 12.61
N ARG A 320 -9.09 -18.75 13.56
CA ARG A 320 -8.72 -17.36 13.26
C ARG A 320 -7.46 -17.25 12.41
N GLN A 321 -6.42 -18.00 12.76
CA GLN A 321 -5.17 -17.98 12.00
C GLN A 321 -5.35 -18.54 10.59
N PHE A 322 -6.16 -19.60 10.45
CA PHE A 322 -6.54 -20.14 9.16
C PHE A 322 -7.24 -19.10 8.29
N TRP A 323 -8.26 -18.43 8.82
CA TRP A 323 -9.00 -17.42 8.07
C TRP A 323 -8.15 -16.18 7.74
N SER A 324 -7.25 -15.75 8.64
CA SER A 324 -6.26 -14.70 8.33
C SER A 324 -5.36 -15.09 7.15
N ALA A 325 -4.86 -16.33 7.11
CA ALA A 325 -4.08 -16.83 5.98
C ALA A 325 -4.90 -16.94 4.69
N VAL A 326 -6.17 -17.33 4.75
CA VAL A 326 -7.09 -17.31 3.59
C VAL A 326 -7.33 -15.88 3.10
N LYS A 327 -7.40 -14.89 4.00
CA LYS A 327 -7.49 -13.46 3.65
C LYS A 327 -6.26 -13.01 2.87
N LEU A 328 -5.07 -13.34 3.37
CA LEU A 328 -3.81 -13.02 2.71
C LEU A 328 -3.75 -13.67 1.32
N LEU A 329 -4.20 -14.92 1.19
CA LEU A 329 -4.29 -15.61 -0.09
C LEU A 329 -5.18 -14.83 -1.07
N SER A 330 -6.38 -14.43 -0.64
CA SER A 330 -7.27 -13.59 -1.47
C SER A 330 -6.58 -12.29 -1.89
N ASN A 331 -5.89 -11.62 -0.97
CA ASN A 331 -5.21 -10.36 -1.26
C ASN A 331 -4.05 -10.55 -2.24
N ILE A 332 -3.30 -11.65 -2.17
CA ILE A 332 -2.25 -11.99 -3.14
C ILE A 332 -2.86 -12.23 -4.53
N LEU A 333 -3.97 -12.97 -4.59
CA LEU A 333 -4.63 -13.31 -5.86
C LEU A 333 -5.29 -12.11 -6.54
N PHE A 334 -5.60 -11.02 -5.83
CA PHE A 334 -6.07 -9.78 -6.47
C PHE A 334 -5.05 -9.13 -7.41
N TRP A 335 -3.78 -9.51 -7.32
CA TRP A 335 -2.73 -9.04 -8.22
C TRP A 335 -2.66 -9.80 -9.54
N ASP A 336 -3.58 -10.72 -9.76
CA ASP A 336 -3.77 -11.36 -11.05
C ASP A 336 -3.98 -10.33 -12.17
N GLY A 337 -3.36 -10.60 -13.32
CA GLY A 337 -3.26 -9.68 -14.46
C GLY A 337 -2.23 -8.55 -14.31
N ILE A 338 -1.58 -8.38 -13.15
CA ILE A 338 -0.51 -7.38 -12.93
C ILE A 338 0.83 -8.05 -12.68
N ILE A 339 0.87 -9.01 -11.75
CA ILE A 339 2.08 -9.77 -11.40
C ILE A 339 2.12 -11.03 -12.27
N PRO A 340 3.31 -11.47 -12.74
CA PRO A 340 3.44 -12.69 -13.52
C PRO A 340 2.82 -13.92 -12.82
N GLU A 341 2.07 -14.70 -13.59
CA GLU A 341 1.29 -15.84 -13.07
C GLU A 341 2.15 -16.84 -12.31
N ASP A 342 3.37 -17.15 -12.79
CA ASP A 342 4.30 -18.06 -12.12
C ASP A 342 4.70 -17.57 -10.71
N THR A 343 4.84 -16.25 -10.54
CA THR A 343 5.13 -15.65 -9.23
C THR A 343 3.92 -15.74 -8.30
N LEU A 344 2.71 -15.46 -8.80
CA LEU A 344 1.49 -15.60 -8.01
C LEU A 344 1.23 -17.06 -7.61
N LYS A 345 1.49 -18.01 -8.50
CA LYS A 345 1.47 -19.45 -8.19
C LYS A 345 2.48 -19.81 -7.11
N GLU A 346 3.71 -19.31 -7.20
CA GLU A 346 4.74 -19.53 -6.16
C GLU A 346 4.26 -19.02 -4.79
N LEU A 347 3.74 -17.79 -4.71
CA LEU A 347 3.30 -17.18 -3.46
C LEU A 347 2.03 -17.82 -2.90
N GLY A 348 0.97 -17.86 -3.72
CA GLY A 348 -0.36 -18.30 -3.31
C GLY A 348 -0.45 -19.82 -3.15
N LEU A 349 -0.04 -20.59 -4.16
CA LEU A 349 -0.17 -22.05 -4.15
C LEU A 349 0.93 -22.71 -3.33
N CYS A 350 2.20 -22.41 -3.63
CA CYS A 350 3.31 -23.12 -2.99
C CYS A 350 3.57 -22.63 -1.57
N LYS A 351 3.81 -21.33 -1.38
CA LYS A 351 4.24 -20.78 -0.09
C LYS A 351 3.12 -20.63 0.94
N LEU A 352 1.87 -20.40 0.51
CA LEU A 352 0.75 -20.17 1.42
C LEU A 352 -0.21 -21.37 1.50
N LEU A 353 -0.83 -21.76 0.39
CA LEU A 353 -1.82 -22.85 0.36
C LEU A 353 -1.21 -24.20 0.76
N ASN A 354 -0.17 -24.65 0.08
CA ASN A 354 0.43 -25.97 0.32
C ASN A 354 1.12 -26.06 1.68
N ARG A 355 1.82 -24.99 2.07
CA ARG A 355 2.60 -24.96 3.32
C ARG A 355 1.73 -24.86 4.57
N TYR A 356 0.66 -24.06 4.54
CA TYR A 356 -0.11 -23.73 5.74
C TYR A 356 -1.57 -24.20 5.68
N LEU A 357 -2.29 -23.89 4.60
CA LEU A 357 -3.75 -24.10 4.56
C LEU A 357 -4.15 -25.56 4.32
N LEU A 358 -3.53 -26.26 3.36
CA LEU A 358 -3.87 -27.66 3.04
C LEU A 358 -3.68 -28.58 4.25
N LEU A 359 -2.63 -28.37 5.04
CA LEU A 359 -2.36 -29.16 6.22
C LEU A 359 -3.52 -29.10 7.23
N ILE A 360 -4.17 -27.94 7.38
CA ILE A 360 -5.31 -27.78 8.29
C ILE A 360 -6.58 -28.40 7.71
N ILE A 361 -6.82 -28.21 6.41
CA ILE A 361 -7.98 -28.79 5.71
C ILE A 361 -7.95 -30.32 5.80
N LEU A 362 -6.78 -30.93 5.57
CA LEU A 362 -6.61 -32.39 5.62
C LEU A 362 -6.73 -32.97 7.03
N ASN A 363 -6.49 -32.17 8.07
CA ASN A 363 -6.50 -32.63 9.46
C ASN A 363 -7.80 -32.30 10.22
N THR A 364 -8.71 -31.53 9.64
CA THR A 364 -9.99 -31.16 10.26
C THR A 364 -10.96 -32.35 10.21
N SER A 365 -11.60 -32.67 11.34
CA SER A 365 -12.44 -33.86 11.54
C SER A 365 -13.88 -33.74 11.03
N SER A 366 -14.37 -32.53 10.72
CA SER A 366 -15.75 -32.27 10.29
C SER A 366 -15.84 -32.05 8.78
N GLU A 367 -16.59 -32.91 8.09
CA GLU A 367 -16.78 -32.84 6.63
C GLU A 367 -17.44 -31.52 6.18
N GLU A 368 -18.45 -31.01 6.90
CA GLU A 368 -19.14 -29.76 6.55
C GLU A 368 -18.21 -28.53 6.64
N ASN A 369 -17.39 -28.44 7.68
CA ASN A 369 -16.42 -27.35 7.85
C ASN A 369 -15.32 -27.41 6.77
N ASN A 370 -14.90 -28.62 6.40
CA ASN A 370 -13.94 -28.82 5.31
C ASN A 370 -14.51 -28.35 3.97
N VAL A 371 -15.77 -28.65 3.70
CA VAL A 371 -16.43 -28.19 2.47
C VAL A 371 -16.51 -26.67 2.41
N GLU A 372 -16.83 -25.99 3.51
CA GLU A 372 -16.87 -24.53 3.58
C GLU A 372 -15.49 -23.89 3.36
N LYS A 373 -14.46 -24.39 4.08
CA LYS A 373 -13.06 -23.93 3.91
C LYS A 373 -12.57 -24.14 2.47
N CYS A 374 -12.82 -25.32 1.90
CA CYS A 374 -12.49 -25.60 0.51
C CYS A 374 -13.22 -24.68 -0.46
N ARG A 375 -14.53 -24.45 -0.26
CA ARG A 375 -15.32 -23.51 -1.08
C ARG A 375 -14.76 -22.10 -1.01
N LYS A 376 -14.38 -21.60 0.16
CA LYS A 376 -13.83 -20.23 0.28
C LYS A 376 -12.45 -20.10 -0.36
N VAL A 377 -11.59 -21.11 -0.20
CA VAL A 377 -10.30 -21.15 -0.90
C VAL A 377 -10.52 -21.18 -2.41
N LEU A 378 -11.41 -22.04 -2.91
CA LEU A 378 -11.77 -22.11 -4.33
C LEU A 378 -12.35 -20.79 -4.83
N TYR A 379 -13.24 -20.15 -4.06
CA TYR A 379 -13.81 -18.85 -4.38
C TYR A 379 -12.75 -17.75 -4.49
N ASN A 380 -11.73 -17.75 -3.62
CA ASN A 380 -10.63 -16.80 -3.73
C ASN A 380 -9.81 -17.02 -4.99
N PHE A 381 -9.64 -18.28 -5.40
CA PHE A 381 -9.15 -18.55 -6.74
C PHE A 381 -10.14 -17.99 -7.73
N GLU A 382 -11.44 -18.33 -7.74
CA GLU A 382 -12.44 -17.87 -8.74
C GLU A 382 -12.52 -16.35 -8.91
N MET A 383 -12.36 -15.60 -7.82
CA MET A 383 -12.30 -14.13 -7.83
C MET A 383 -10.95 -13.58 -8.27
N GLY A 384 -9.88 -14.37 -8.14
CA GLY A 384 -8.56 -14.13 -8.71
C GLY A 384 -8.26 -15.00 -9.94
N ARG A 385 -9.29 -15.58 -10.58
CA ARG A 385 -9.18 -16.49 -11.73
C ARG A 385 -9.54 -15.71 -12.98
N PHE A 386 -8.95 -16.02 -14.12
CA PHE A 386 -7.69 -16.70 -14.45
C PHE A 386 -7.55 -16.52 -15.98
#